data_AF-A0A447RA32-F1
#
_entry.id   AF-A0A447RA32-F1
#
_cell.length_a   1.000
_cell.length_b   1.000
_cell.length_c   1.000
_cell.angle_alpha   90.00
_cell.angle_beta   90.00
_cell.angle_gamma   90.00
#
_symmetry.space_group_name_H-M   'P 1'
#
loop_
_entity.id
_entity.type
_entity.pdbx_description
1 polymer ?
#
loop_
_entity_poly.entity_id
_entity_poly.type
_entity_poly.pdbx_seq_one_letter_code
_entity_poly.pdbx_strand_id
1 'polypeptide(L)'
;MAYMQQNDRLYDIAVEDNNSSYNQAMWVLVSVLIAVLVVIIAVWFGIKMSLIAPMNRLIESIRHIASGDLVKRIDVEGSNEMGQLADNLRHMQSELVRTVGDVRNGANAIYSGASEIAMGNNDLSSRTEQQAASLEETAASMEQLTATVKQNAEKRPSGQSPGVERL
;
A
#
# COMPACT_ATOMS: atom_id res chain seq x y z
N MET A 1 57.08 -65.63 54.43
CA MET A 1 57.03 -64.26 54.98
C MET A 1 57.35 -63.20 53.93
N ALA A 2 58.50 -63.24 53.25
CA ALA A 2 58.87 -62.22 52.24
C ALA A 2 57.95 -62.17 50.99
N TYR A 3 57.48 -63.32 50.50
CA TYR A 3 56.60 -63.39 49.32
C TYR A 3 55.21 -62.78 49.54
N MET A 4 54.67 -62.83 50.77
CA MET A 4 53.36 -62.25 51.09
C MET A 4 53.44 -60.72 51.18
N GLN A 5 54.50 -60.19 51.80
CA GLN A 5 54.74 -58.73 51.85
C GLN A 5 55.00 -58.09 50.49
N GLN A 6 55.53 -58.85 49.51
CA GLN A 6 55.71 -58.36 48.15
C GLN A 6 54.38 -58.32 47.39
N ASN A 7 53.51 -59.30 47.62
CA ASN A 7 52.20 -59.36 46.99
C ASN A 7 51.28 -58.27 47.54
N ASP A 8 51.27 -58.05 48.87
CA ASP A 8 50.46 -57.00 49.51
C ASP A 8 50.84 -55.59 49.01
N ARG A 9 52.15 -55.31 48.84
CA ARG A 9 52.61 -54.04 48.25
C ARG A 9 52.20 -53.86 46.79
N LEU A 10 52.16 -54.94 46.01
CA LEU A 10 51.67 -54.88 44.63
C LEU A 10 50.17 -54.60 44.56
N TYR A 11 49.39 -55.14 45.51
CA TYR A 11 47.97 -54.82 45.62
C TYR A 11 47.74 -53.36 46.04
N ASP A 12 48.49 -52.84 47.01
CA ASP A 12 48.35 -51.44 47.44
C ASP A 12 48.70 -50.45 46.31
N ILE A 13 49.79 -50.71 45.57
CA ILE A 13 50.18 -49.89 44.41
C ILE A 13 49.12 -49.97 43.29
N ALA A 14 48.54 -51.14 43.04
CA ALA A 14 47.51 -51.31 42.03
C ALA A 14 46.18 -50.63 42.38
N VAL A 15 45.83 -50.56 43.67
CA VAL A 15 44.62 -49.88 44.15
C VAL A 15 44.81 -48.35 44.16
N GLU A 16 46.00 -47.86 44.50
CA GLU A 16 46.31 -46.43 44.55
C GLU A 16 46.40 -45.81 43.14
N ASP A 17 46.96 -46.54 42.16
CA ASP A 17 47.04 -46.12 40.75
C ASP A 17 45.67 -46.13 40.04
N ASN A 18 44.73 -46.95 40.53
CA ASN A 18 43.36 -46.97 40.01
C ASN A 18 42.56 -45.73 40.45
N ASN A 19 42.84 -45.19 41.65
CA ASN A 19 42.12 -44.04 42.19
C ASN A 19 42.52 -42.72 41.51
N SER A 20 43.79 -42.57 41.13
CA SER A 20 44.29 -41.43 40.33
C SER A 20 43.75 -41.47 38.90
N SER A 21 43.75 -42.64 38.27
CA SER A 21 43.20 -42.87 36.93
C SER A 21 41.69 -42.60 36.88
N TYR A 22 40.95 -43.00 37.92
CA TYR A 22 39.51 -42.74 38.03
C TYR A 22 39.19 -41.24 38.14
N ASN A 23 39.93 -40.50 38.97
CA ASN A 23 39.75 -39.06 39.11
C ASN A 23 40.12 -38.29 37.84
N GLN A 24 41.18 -38.71 37.13
CA GLN A 24 41.57 -38.10 35.86
C GLN A 24 40.53 -38.36 34.76
N ALA A 25 40.00 -39.58 34.67
CA ALA A 25 38.92 -39.91 33.74
C ALA A 25 37.65 -39.08 34.01
N MET A 26 37.31 -38.86 35.29
CA MET A 26 36.17 -38.05 35.69
C MET A 26 36.31 -36.58 35.23
N TRP A 27 37.47 -35.96 35.41
CA TRP A 27 37.71 -34.58 34.96
C TRP A 27 37.64 -34.42 33.43
N VAL A 28 38.15 -35.40 32.68
CA VAL A 28 38.02 -35.40 31.22
C VAL A 28 36.54 -35.46 30.82
N LEU A 29 35.76 -36.36 31.41
CA LEU A 29 34.32 -36.49 31.12
C LEU A 29 33.55 -35.20 31.45
N VAL A 30 33.83 -34.60 32.61
CA VAL A 30 33.22 -33.31 33.02
C VAL A 30 33.61 -32.20 32.04
N SER A 31 34.87 -32.13 31.61
CA SER A 31 35.32 -31.11 30.65
C SER A 31 34.63 -31.25 29.29
N VAL A 32 34.46 -32.48 28.81
CA VAL A 32 33.74 -32.78 27.56
C VAL A 32 32.26 -32.39 27.70
N LEU A 33 31.63 -32.73 28.83
CA LEU A 33 30.24 -32.35 29.10
C LEU A 33 30.07 -30.82 29.09
N ILE A 34 30.96 -30.09 29.76
CA ILE A 34 30.93 -28.62 29.77
C ILE A 34 31.15 -28.07 28.37
N ALA A 35 32.10 -28.60 27.60
CA ALA A 35 32.34 -28.16 26.22
C ALA A 35 31.10 -28.36 25.35
N VAL A 36 30.43 -29.50 25.46
CA VAL A 36 29.17 -29.79 24.75
C VAL A 36 28.08 -28.81 25.17
N LEU A 37 27.92 -28.54 26.47
CA LEU A 37 26.93 -27.58 26.97
C LEU A 37 27.21 -26.16 26.45
N VAL A 38 28.47 -25.74 26.41
CA VAL A 38 28.87 -24.44 25.86
C VAL A 38 28.52 -24.35 24.38
N VAL A 39 28.78 -25.39 23.59
CA VAL A 39 28.41 -25.44 22.16
C VAL A 39 26.90 -25.36 21.99
N ILE A 40 26.12 -26.10 22.78
CA ILE A 40 24.66 -26.05 22.73
C ILE A 40 24.15 -24.64 23.02
N ILE A 41 24.66 -23.99 24.06
CA ILE A 41 24.27 -22.62 24.42
C ILE A 41 24.67 -21.62 23.32
N ALA A 42 25.87 -21.77 22.75
CA ALA A 42 26.35 -20.91 21.68
C ALA A 42 25.49 -21.05 20.41
N VAL A 43 25.14 -22.27 20.01
CA VAL A 43 24.25 -22.53 18.87
C VAL A 43 22.84 -21.99 19.14
N TRP A 44 22.28 -22.24 20.32
CA TRP A 44 20.97 -21.74 20.70
C TRP A 44 20.90 -20.21 20.64
N PHE A 45 21.92 -19.53 21.19
CA PHE A 45 22.02 -18.08 21.13
C PHE A 45 22.19 -17.57 19.69
N GLY A 46 23.04 -18.24 18.90
CA GLY A 46 23.26 -17.92 17.49
C GLY A 46 21.99 -18.02 16.65
N ILE A 47 21.20 -19.10 16.79
CA ILE A 47 19.93 -19.28 16.09
C ILE A 47 18.92 -18.20 16.51
N LYS A 48 18.79 -17.94 17.81
CA LYS A 48 17.83 -16.95 18.32
C LYS A 48 18.11 -15.56 17.77
N MET A 49 19.39 -15.16 17.74
CA MET A 49 19.80 -13.83 17.30
C MET A 49 19.81 -13.70 15.77
N SER A 50 20.25 -14.75 15.05
CA SER A 50 20.45 -14.72 13.60
C SER A 50 19.17 -15.00 12.80
N LEU A 51 18.25 -15.80 13.33
CA LEU A 51 17.05 -16.26 12.61
C LEU A 51 15.75 -15.82 13.27
N ILE A 52 15.54 -16.16 14.55
CA ILE A 52 14.22 -15.98 15.19
C ILE A 52 13.87 -14.50 15.39
N ALA A 53 14.81 -13.72 15.90
CA ALA A 53 14.60 -12.28 16.13
C ALA A 53 14.29 -11.50 14.84
N PRO A 54 15.09 -11.58 13.76
CA PRO A 54 14.77 -10.88 12.51
C PRO A 54 13.50 -11.40 11.85
N MET A 55 13.22 -12.71 11.89
CA MET A 55 11.99 -13.28 11.34
C MET A 55 10.73 -12.66 11.97
N ASN A 56 10.72 -12.49 13.30
CA ASN A 56 9.58 -11.87 13.99
C ASN A 56 9.37 -10.40 13.57
N ARG A 57 10.46 -9.64 13.35
CA ARG A 57 10.39 -8.26 12.83
C ARG A 57 9.83 -8.21 11.41
N LEU A 58 10.20 -9.16 10.56
CA LEU A 58 9.67 -9.25 9.19
C LEU A 58 8.18 -9.61 9.20
N ILE A 59 7.76 -10.55 10.06
CA ILE A 59 6.33 -10.89 10.22
C ILE A 59 5.52 -9.66 10.67
N GLU A 60 6.04 -8.89 11.63
CA GLU A 60 5.38 -7.66 12.08
C GLU A 60 5.29 -6.63 10.94
N SER A 61 6.34 -6.46 10.15
CA SER A 61 6.34 -5.57 8.99
C SER A 61 5.30 -6.00 7.94
N ILE A 62 5.18 -7.30 7.67
CA ILE A 62 4.16 -7.86 6.77
C ILE A 62 2.76 -7.57 7.31
N ARG A 63 2.53 -7.68 8.62
CA ARG A 63 1.23 -7.35 9.23
C ARG A 63 0.86 -5.88 9.03
N HIS A 64 1.84 -4.97 9.15
CA HIS A 64 1.62 -3.54 8.88
C HIS A 64 1.29 -3.28 7.41
N ILE A 65 2.04 -3.88 6.50
CA ILE A 65 1.75 -3.80 5.06
C ILE A 65 0.34 -4.32 4.75
N ALA A 66 -0.02 -5.48 5.32
CA ALA A 66 -1.34 -6.09 5.13
C ALA A 66 -2.48 -5.25 5.73
N SER A 67 -2.21 -4.45 6.77
CA SER A 67 -3.17 -3.49 7.33
C SER A 67 -3.21 -2.15 6.58
N GLY A 68 -2.43 -2.00 5.50
CA GLY A 68 -2.34 -0.77 4.71
C GLY A 68 -1.40 0.30 5.30
N ASP A 69 -0.68 0.00 6.37
CA ASP A 69 0.35 0.88 6.92
C ASP A 69 1.69 0.62 6.20
N LEU A 70 1.94 1.41 5.16
CA LEU A 70 3.14 1.33 4.34
C LEU A 70 4.25 2.31 4.80
N VAL A 71 4.05 3.03 5.92
CA VAL A 71 4.97 4.07 6.38
C VAL A 71 6.07 3.48 7.27
N LYS A 72 5.78 2.39 7.97
CA LYS A 72 6.77 1.73 8.83
C LYS A 72 7.93 1.15 8.04
N ARG A 73 9.14 1.44 8.50
CA ARG A 73 10.39 0.94 7.89
C ARG A 73 10.65 -0.50 8.28
N ILE A 74 11.12 -1.28 7.31
CA ILE A 74 11.62 -2.65 7.52
C ILE A 74 13.08 -2.56 7.96
N ASP A 75 13.33 -2.68 9.26
CA ASP A 75 14.64 -2.57 9.91
C ASP A 75 15.24 -3.96 10.24
N VAL A 76 15.68 -4.64 9.18
CA VAL A 76 16.45 -5.88 9.23
C VAL A 76 17.62 -5.74 8.27
N GLU A 77 18.82 -5.71 8.83
CA GLU A 77 20.08 -5.64 8.10
C GLU A 77 20.79 -6.99 8.16
N GLY A 78 21.51 -7.35 7.10
CA GLY A 78 22.26 -8.60 7.02
C GLY A 78 22.54 -8.99 5.58
N SER A 79 23.61 -9.76 5.37
CA SER A 79 23.96 -10.33 4.07
C SER A 79 23.48 -11.77 3.90
N ASN A 80 22.72 -12.29 4.87
CA ASN A 80 22.14 -13.63 4.86
C ASN A 80 20.74 -13.63 4.22
N GLU A 81 20.08 -14.79 4.24
CA GLU A 81 18.74 -15.00 3.69
C GLU A 81 17.70 -14.09 4.31
N MET A 82 17.86 -13.73 5.60
CA MET A 82 16.95 -12.79 6.28
C MET A 82 17.10 -11.36 5.76
N GLY A 83 18.33 -10.95 5.46
CA GLY A 83 18.60 -9.66 4.81
C GLY A 83 18.04 -9.59 3.39
N GLN A 84 18.19 -10.66 2.60
CA GLN A 84 17.60 -10.76 1.27
C GLN A 84 16.06 -10.74 1.33
N LEU A 85 15.46 -11.45 2.28
CA LEU A 85 14.01 -11.41 2.50
C LEU A 85 13.54 -10.00 2.90
N ALA A 86 14.28 -9.31 3.76
CA ALA A 86 13.99 -7.93 4.13
C ALA A 86 14.03 -6.99 2.92
N ASP A 87 15.01 -7.14 2.03
CA ASP A 87 15.15 -6.34 0.83
C ASP A 87 13.98 -6.55 -0.15
N ASN A 88 13.61 -7.81 -0.38
CA ASN A 88 12.43 -8.15 -1.19
C ASN A 88 11.13 -7.56 -0.60
N LEU A 89 10.98 -7.59 0.73
CA LEU A 89 9.83 -6.96 1.39
C LEU A 89 9.83 -5.42 1.26
N ARG A 90 11.00 -4.77 1.33
CA ARG A 90 11.11 -3.32 1.06
C ARG A 90 10.71 -2.99 -0.37
N HIS A 91 11.17 -3.79 -1.33
CA HIS A 91 10.79 -3.60 -2.73
C HIS A 91 9.26 -3.74 -2.92
N MET A 92 8.65 -4.79 -2.35
CA MET A 92 7.20 -4.97 -2.36
C MET A 92 6.47 -3.79 -1.70
N GLN A 93 6.92 -3.31 -0.54
CA GLN A 93 6.35 -2.15 0.12
C GLN A 93 6.42 -0.90 -0.77
N SER A 94 7.56 -0.65 -1.41
CA SER A 94 7.76 0.49 -2.32
C SER A 94 6.80 0.45 -3.51
N GLU A 95 6.62 -0.71 -4.13
CA GLU A 95 5.70 -0.88 -5.26
C GLU A 95 4.23 -0.69 -4.84
N LEU A 96 3.85 -1.14 -3.63
CA LEU A 96 2.53 -0.87 -3.07
C LEU A 96 2.31 0.63 -2.81
N VAL A 97 3.30 1.33 -2.23
CA VAL A 97 3.22 2.79 -2.02
C VAL A 97 3.03 3.51 -3.34
N ARG A 98 3.79 3.13 -4.37
CA ARG A 98 3.67 3.71 -5.71
C ARG A 98 2.28 3.47 -6.30
N THR A 99 1.81 2.23 -6.27
CA THR A 99 0.49 1.86 -6.81
C THR A 99 -0.64 2.65 -6.13
N VAL A 100 -0.63 2.74 -4.80
CA VAL A 100 -1.62 3.52 -4.05
C VAL A 100 -1.51 5.01 -4.37
N GLY A 101 -0.29 5.54 -4.52
CA GLY A 101 -0.04 6.91 -4.95
C GLY A 101 -0.63 7.21 -6.32
N ASP A 102 -0.42 6.33 -7.29
CA ASP A 102 -0.94 6.47 -8.65
C ASP A 102 -2.48 6.44 -8.69
N VAL A 103 -3.10 5.53 -7.93
CA VAL A 103 -4.56 5.48 -7.78
C VAL A 103 -5.11 6.78 -7.18
N ARG A 104 -4.46 7.30 -6.13
CA ARG A 104 -4.86 8.57 -5.50
C ARG A 104 -4.72 9.75 -6.46
N ASN A 105 -3.63 9.81 -7.22
CA ASN A 105 -3.41 10.86 -8.21
C ASN A 105 -4.46 10.80 -9.33
N GLY A 106 -4.77 9.60 -9.83
CA GLY A 106 -5.84 9.38 -10.80
C GLY A 106 -7.21 9.83 -10.28
N ALA A 107 -7.54 9.49 -9.02
CA ALA A 107 -8.79 9.93 -8.40
C ALA A 107 -8.88 11.46 -8.27
N ASN A 108 -7.78 12.15 -7.92
CA ASN A 108 -7.74 13.61 -7.86
C ASN A 108 -7.91 14.25 -9.25
N ALA A 109 -7.33 13.65 -10.29
CA ALA A 109 -7.50 14.12 -11.66
C ALA A 109 -8.96 13.96 -12.13
N ILE A 110 -9.59 12.82 -11.85
CA ILE A 110 -11.02 12.59 -12.13
C ILE A 110 -11.89 13.60 -11.39
N TYR A 111 -11.64 13.83 -10.10
CA TYR A 111 -12.38 14.80 -9.31
C TYR A 111 -12.30 16.22 -9.90
N SER A 112 -11.09 16.62 -10.29
CA SER A 112 -10.86 17.94 -10.91
C SER A 112 -11.59 18.06 -12.25
N GLY A 113 -11.50 17.05 -13.11
CA GLY A 113 -12.20 17.02 -14.40
C GLY A 113 -13.73 17.00 -14.24
N ALA A 114 -14.25 16.26 -13.25
CA ALA A 114 -15.68 16.25 -12.95
C ALA A 114 -16.17 17.64 -12.48
N SER A 115 -15.37 18.35 -11.68
CA SER A 115 -15.68 19.72 -11.26
C SER A 115 -15.68 20.69 -12.45
N GLU A 116 -14.74 20.54 -13.39
CA GLU A 116 -14.70 21.35 -14.61
C GLU A 116 -15.91 21.10 -15.51
N ILE A 117 -16.30 19.83 -15.70
CA ILE A 117 -17.52 19.46 -16.44
C ILE A 117 -18.76 20.08 -15.78
N ALA A 118 -18.88 20.00 -14.46
CA ALA A 118 -20.03 20.57 -13.75
C ALA A 118 -20.13 22.09 -13.95
N MET A 119 -19.00 22.81 -13.91
CA MET A 119 -18.96 24.24 -14.20
C MET A 119 -19.36 24.52 -15.66
N GLY A 120 -18.81 23.77 -16.62
CA GLY A 120 -19.15 23.93 -18.03
C GLY A 120 -20.62 23.64 -18.33
N ASN A 121 -21.21 22.66 -17.65
CA ASN A 121 -22.62 22.34 -17.82
C ASN A 121 -23.55 23.45 -17.28
N ASN A 122 -23.16 24.10 -16.18
CA ASN A 122 -23.89 25.26 -15.66
C ASN A 122 -23.83 26.46 -16.62
N ASP A 123 -22.66 26.76 -17.20
CA ASP A 123 -22.53 27.81 -18.23
C ASP A 123 -23.39 27.51 -19.46
N LEU A 124 -23.33 26.26 -19.96
CA LEU A 124 -24.13 25.84 -21.10
C LEU A 124 -25.64 25.91 -20.81
N SER A 125 -26.08 25.52 -19.61
CA SER A 125 -27.48 25.65 -19.19
C SER A 125 -27.91 27.11 -19.20
N SER A 126 -27.12 28.01 -18.62
CA SER A 126 -27.41 29.45 -18.59
C SER A 126 -27.52 30.05 -20.00
N ARG A 127 -26.60 29.68 -20.90
CA ARG A 127 -26.64 30.12 -22.31
C ARG A 127 -27.85 29.56 -23.06
N THR A 128 -28.24 28.32 -22.77
CA THR A 128 -29.42 27.69 -23.36
C THR A 128 -30.69 28.39 -22.91
N GLU A 129 -30.80 28.74 -21.62
CA GLU A 129 -31.91 29.55 -21.07
C GLU A 129 -31.98 30.93 -21.73
N GLN A 130 -30.83 31.61 -21.88
CA GLN A 130 -30.78 32.90 -22.56
C GLN A 130 -31.19 32.83 -24.03
N GLN A 131 -30.79 31.76 -24.73
CA GLN A 131 -31.15 31.53 -26.13
C GLN A 131 -32.64 31.22 -26.28
N ALA A 132 -33.23 30.42 -25.36
CA ALA A 132 -34.65 30.17 -25.33
C ALA A 132 -35.46 31.47 -25.15
N ALA A 133 -35.05 32.33 -24.21
CA ALA A 133 -35.68 33.64 -24.00
C ALA A 133 -35.60 34.54 -25.25
N SER A 134 -34.44 34.55 -25.94
CA SER A 134 -34.27 35.33 -27.18
C SER A 134 -35.16 34.82 -28.33
N LEU A 135 -35.37 33.50 -28.41
CA LEU A 135 -36.29 32.90 -29.37
C LEU A 135 -37.75 33.23 -29.05
N GLU A 136 -38.14 33.24 -27.78
CA GLU A 136 -39.47 33.71 -27.35
C GLU A 136 -39.71 35.17 -27.74
N GLU A 137 -38.74 36.05 -27.52
CA GLU A 137 -38.82 37.46 -27.92
C GLU A 137 -38.94 37.63 -29.44
N THR A 138 -38.20 36.81 -30.20
CA THR A 138 -38.27 36.79 -31.67
C THR A 138 -39.64 36.31 -32.16
N ALA A 139 -40.20 35.26 -31.54
CA ALA A 139 -41.53 34.75 -31.86
C ALA A 139 -42.61 35.80 -31.56
N ALA A 140 -42.55 36.45 -30.40
CA ALA A 140 -43.46 37.54 -30.03
C ALA A 140 -43.38 38.73 -31.01
N SER A 141 -42.16 39.09 -31.43
CA SER A 141 -41.94 40.13 -32.44
C SER A 141 -42.53 39.75 -33.81
N MET A 142 -42.41 38.48 -34.21
CA MET A 142 -43.04 37.95 -35.43
C MET A 142 -44.56 37.95 -35.36
N GLU A 143 -45.16 37.65 -34.20
CA GLU A 143 -46.61 37.76 -33.99
C GLU A 143 -47.07 39.21 -34.12
N GLN A 144 -46.37 40.17 -33.50
CA GLN A 144 -46.67 41.59 -33.61
C GLN A 144 -46.53 42.10 -35.05
N LEU A 145 -45.47 41.70 -35.77
CA LEU A 145 -45.28 42.04 -37.18
C LEU A 145 -46.40 41.46 -38.03
N THR A 146 -46.76 40.19 -37.83
CA THR A 146 -47.86 39.53 -38.55
C THR A 146 -49.20 40.23 -38.30
N ALA A 147 -49.49 40.60 -37.06
CA ALA A 147 -50.67 41.39 -36.70
C ALA A 147 -50.68 42.75 -37.40
N THR A 148 -49.54 43.44 -37.43
CA THR A 148 -49.37 44.74 -38.11
C THR A 148 -49.59 44.61 -39.62
N VAL A 149 -49.03 43.58 -40.25
CA VAL A 149 -49.20 43.29 -41.68
C VAL A 149 -50.67 42.99 -41.99
N LYS A 150 -51.34 42.17 -41.17
CA LYS A 150 -52.77 41.89 -41.31
C LYS A 150 -53.61 43.16 -41.19
N GLN A 151 -53.33 43.99 -40.19
CA GLN A 151 -54.02 45.26 -39.98
C GLN A 151 -53.81 46.23 -41.17
N ASN A 152 -52.61 46.27 -41.75
CA ASN A 152 -52.33 47.06 -42.96
C ASN A 152 -53.04 46.51 -44.21
N ALA A 153 -53.17 45.18 -44.34
CA ALA A 153 -53.91 44.56 -45.43
C ALA A 153 -55.43 44.84 -45.33
N GLU A 154 -56.01 44.80 -44.14
CA GLU A 154 -57.42 45.16 -43.88
C GLU A 154 -57.70 46.66 -44.10
N LYS A 155 -56.69 47.52 -43.89
CA LYS A 155 -56.79 48.97 -44.16
C LYS A 155 -56.82 49.34 -45.65
N ARG A 156 -56.68 48.40 -46.59
CA ARG A 156 -56.94 48.66 -48.02
C ARG A 156 -58.45 48.58 -48.28
N PRO A 157 -59.13 49.70 -48.57
CA PRO A 157 -60.56 49.66 -48.81
C PRO A 157 -60.86 48.94 -50.13
N SER A 158 -61.72 47.93 -50.05
CA SER A 158 -62.64 47.61 -51.12
C SER A 158 -63.53 48.83 -51.39
N GLY A 159 -63.25 49.60 -52.43
CA GLY A 159 -64.17 50.61 -52.95
C GLY A 159 -63.52 51.94 -53.34
N GLN A 160 -63.24 52.10 -54.62
CA GLN A 160 -63.99 53.05 -55.46
C GLN A 160 -63.70 52.71 -56.93
N SER A 161 -64.68 52.12 -57.64
CA SER A 161 -64.74 52.23 -59.09
C SER A 161 -64.82 53.72 -59.45
N PRO A 162 -64.01 54.24 -60.38
CA PRO A 162 -64.29 55.53 -60.99
C PRO A 162 -65.57 55.38 -61.82
N GLY A 163 -66.70 55.72 -61.19
CA GLY A 163 -67.95 56.00 -61.88
C GLY A 163 -67.76 57.23 -62.76
N VAL A 164 -68.25 57.09 -63.97
CA VAL A 164 -68.34 58.10 -65.04
C VAL A 164 -69.16 59.30 -64.54
N GLU A 165 -68.61 60.51 -64.52
CA GLU A 165 -69.45 61.72 -64.57
C GLU A 165 -68.76 62.90 -65.29
N ARG A 166 -69.39 63.21 -66.43
CA ARG A 166 -69.36 64.37 -67.31
C ARG A 166 -68.82 65.68 -66.71
N LEU A 167 -67.90 66.33 -67.44
CA LEU A 167 -68.09 67.61 -68.17
C LEU A 167 -66.87 67.88 -69.07
#